data_AF-A0A2E3J3U8-F1
#
_entry.id   AF-A0A2E3J3U8-F1
#
_cell.length_a   1.000
_cell.length_b   1.000
_cell.length_c   1.000
_cell.angle_alpha   90.00
_cell.angle_beta   90.00
_cell.angle_gamma   90.00
#
_symmetry.space_group_name_H-M   'P 1'
#
loop_
_entity.id
_entity.type
_entity.pdbx_description
1 polymer ?
#
loop_
_entity_poly.entity_id
_entity_poly.type
_entity_poly.pdbx_seq_one_letter_code
_entity_poly.pdbx_strand_id
1 'polypeptide(L)'
;MFDVAIANHLLYHVSDRRRAISELHRVLNPGELLLTATNGAYHLIELAKLVQRFDPSYMNVRGAESFGLENGAAQLSEFFSEVEYLPFDSNILVTEVERLLHILYCEKGNDSSYGHFDSPWLNRSVRITWVSLP
;
A
#
# COMPACT_ATOMS: atom_id res chain seq x y z
N MET A 1 -14.84 -21.41 5.82
CA MET A 1 -15.04 -20.11 6.47
C MET A 1 -13.80 -19.85 7.32
N PHE A 2 -13.52 -18.59 7.63
CA PHE A 2 -12.27 -18.16 8.27
C PHE A 2 -12.54 -17.33 9.51
N ASP A 3 -11.59 -17.36 10.44
CA ASP A 3 -11.61 -16.57 11.68
C ASP A 3 -10.94 -15.21 11.51
N VAL A 4 -10.04 -15.09 10.54
CA VAL A 4 -9.44 -13.81 10.18
C VAL A 4 -9.23 -13.74 8.67
N ALA A 5 -9.50 -12.58 8.09
CA ALA A 5 -9.12 -12.23 6.74
C ALA A 5 -8.15 -11.04 6.79
N ILE A 6 -7.11 -11.07 5.94
CA ILE A 6 -6.13 -9.99 5.84
C ILE A 6 -6.13 -9.46 4.41
N ALA A 7 -6.30 -8.15 4.25
CA ALA A 7 -6.34 -7.46 2.95
C ALA A 7 -5.49 -6.18 2.96
N ASN A 8 -4.21 -6.31 3.31
CA ASN A 8 -3.29 -5.19 3.47
C ASN A 8 -2.76 -4.69 2.13
N HIS A 9 -2.94 -3.40 1.86
CA HIS A 9 -2.51 -2.72 0.64
C HIS A 9 -3.03 -3.37 -0.66
N LEU A 10 -4.17 -4.06 -0.59
CA LEU A 10 -4.77 -4.76 -1.73
C LEU A 10 -6.01 -4.06 -2.29
N LEU A 11 -6.89 -3.54 -1.43
CA LEU A 11 -8.24 -3.13 -1.83
C LEU A 11 -8.25 -2.00 -2.86
N TYR A 12 -7.26 -1.11 -2.85
CA TYR A 12 -7.14 -0.05 -3.86
C TYR A 12 -6.77 -0.55 -5.27
N HIS A 13 -6.29 -1.79 -5.41
CA HIS A 13 -6.05 -2.43 -6.71
C HIS A 13 -7.29 -3.13 -7.27
N VAL A 14 -8.35 -3.29 -6.46
CA VAL A 14 -9.56 -4.00 -6.86
C VAL A 14 -10.50 -3.04 -7.59
N SER A 15 -10.95 -3.42 -8.79
CA SER A 15 -11.88 -2.64 -9.59
C SER A 15 -13.30 -2.61 -9.00
N ASP A 16 -13.84 -3.76 -8.62
CA ASP A 16 -15.13 -3.89 -7.92
C ASP A 16 -14.90 -4.14 -6.41
N ARG A 17 -14.54 -3.07 -5.70
CA ARG A 17 -14.27 -3.12 -4.25
C ARG A 17 -15.50 -3.54 -3.45
N ARG A 18 -16.67 -3.05 -3.80
CA ARG A 18 -17.91 -3.36 -3.09
C ARG A 18 -18.15 -4.87 -3.08
N ARG A 19 -17.97 -5.54 -4.24
CA ARG A 19 -18.05 -6.99 -4.32
C ARG A 19 -16.94 -7.69 -3.53
N ALA A 20 -15.71 -7.21 -3.61
CA ALA A 20 -14.60 -7.83 -2.87
C ALA A 20 -14.79 -7.74 -1.34
N ILE A 21 -15.22 -6.58 -0.82
CA ILE A 21 -15.54 -6.39 0.60
C ILE A 21 -16.71 -7.30 1.01
N SER A 22 -17.75 -7.41 0.17
CA SER A 22 -18.85 -8.34 0.40
C SER A 22 -18.38 -9.80 0.49
N GLU A 23 -17.45 -10.22 -0.38
CA GLU A 23 -16.91 -11.58 -0.33
C GLU A 23 -16.02 -11.80 0.89
N LEU A 24 -15.22 -10.81 1.29
CA LEU A 24 -14.44 -10.85 2.54
C LEU A 24 -15.38 -11.04 3.75
N HIS A 25 -16.47 -10.27 3.82
CA HIS A 25 -17.48 -10.44 4.86
C HIS A 25 -18.14 -11.83 4.79
N ARG A 26 -18.47 -12.34 3.59
CA ARG A 26 -19.13 -13.65 3.42
C ARG A 26 -18.27 -14.84 3.86
N VAL A 27 -16.96 -14.77 3.67
CA VAL A 27 -16.06 -15.90 4.00
C VAL A 27 -15.68 -15.96 5.48
N LEU A 28 -15.86 -14.86 6.22
CA LEU A 28 -15.65 -14.78 7.66
C LEU A 28 -16.78 -15.48 8.43
N ASN A 29 -16.45 -16.11 9.55
CA ASN A 29 -17.48 -16.55 10.50
C ASN A 29 -18.14 -15.31 11.17
N PRO A 30 -19.38 -15.42 11.66
CA PRO A 30 -20.03 -14.31 12.39
C PRO A 30 -19.19 -13.86 13.58
N GLY A 31 -18.93 -12.56 13.69
CA GLY A 31 -18.13 -11.97 14.78
C GLY A 31 -16.62 -11.98 14.58
N GLU A 32 -16.13 -12.52 13.46
CA GLU A 32 -14.71 -12.61 13.14
C GLU A 32 -14.18 -11.39 12.34
N LEU A 33 -12.86 -11.26 12.27
CA LEU A 33 -12.21 -9.99 11.95
C LEU A 33 -11.66 -9.91 10.52
N LEU A 34 -11.83 -8.73 9.90
CA LEU A 34 -11.06 -8.28 8.75
C LEU A 34 -9.97 -7.31 9.21
N LEU A 35 -8.71 -7.63 8.95
CA LEU A 35 -7.59 -6.72 9.13
C LEU A 35 -7.17 -6.16 7.77
N THR A 36 -7.22 -4.84 7.63
CA THR A 36 -6.79 -4.17 6.40
C THR A 36 -5.95 -2.94 6.73
N ALA A 37 -4.82 -2.83 6.03
CA ALA A 37 -3.98 -1.65 6.00
C ALA A 37 -4.10 -0.98 4.63
N THR A 38 -4.03 0.35 4.60
CA THR A 38 -3.99 1.13 3.37
C THR A 38 -3.13 2.36 3.53
N ASN A 39 -2.80 3.00 2.41
CA ASN A 39 -2.06 4.24 2.37
C ASN A 39 -3.01 5.44 2.53
N GLY A 40 -2.53 6.52 3.13
CA GLY A 40 -3.24 7.80 3.17
C GLY A 40 -2.92 8.69 1.97
N ALA A 41 -3.71 9.75 1.81
CA ALA A 41 -3.55 10.75 0.75
C ALA A 41 -2.19 11.46 0.80
N TYR A 42 -1.46 11.41 1.92
CA TYR A 42 -0.13 12.02 2.05
C TYR A 42 1.03 11.03 1.94
N HIS A 43 0.76 9.77 1.60
CA HIS A 43 1.78 8.74 1.45
C HIS A 43 2.90 9.21 0.49
N LEU A 44 4.14 9.16 1.01
CA LEU A 44 5.39 9.54 0.34
C LEU A 44 5.35 10.91 -0.38
N ILE A 45 4.58 11.86 0.16
CA ILE A 45 4.42 13.18 -0.47
C ILE A 45 5.74 13.95 -0.59
N GLU A 46 6.67 13.77 0.35
CA GLU A 46 7.99 14.41 0.31
C GLU A 46 8.85 13.88 -0.83
N LEU A 47 8.84 12.56 -1.05
CA LEU A 47 9.50 11.92 -2.19
C LEU A 47 8.89 12.42 -3.51
N ALA A 48 7.55 12.45 -3.60
CA ALA A 48 6.86 12.97 -4.78
C ALA A 48 7.26 14.42 -5.11
N LYS A 49 7.30 15.30 -4.08
CA LYS A 49 7.76 16.68 -4.22
C LYS A 49 9.21 16.77 -4.67
N LEU A 50 10.09 15.91 -4.16
CA LEU A 50 11.49 15.86 -4.58
C LEU A 50 11.61 15.49 -6.07
N VAL A 51 10.92 14.44 -6.51
CA VAL A 51 10.94 13.99 -7.92
C VAL A 51 10.38 15.06 -8.85
N GLN A 52 9.31 15.74 -8.44
CA GLN A 52 8.69 16.84 -9.21
C GLN A 52 9.61 18.02 -9.49
N ARG A 53 10.68 18.21 -8.70
CA ARG A 53 11.70 19.24 -8.99
C ARG A 53 12.54 18.92 -10.23
N PHE A 54 12.64 17.64 -10.59
CA PHE A 54 13.39 17.16 -11.75
C PHE A 54 12.48 16.78 -12.92
N ASP A 55 11.30 16.24 -12.62
CA ASP A 55 10.26 15.91 -13.58
C ASP A 55 8.91 16.48 -13.12
N PRO A 56 8.53 17.69 -13.56
CA PRO A 56 7.27 18.31 -13.18
C PRO A 56 6.02 17.52 -13.62
N SER A 57 6.15 16.59 -14.56
CA SER A 57 5.06 15.73 -15.01
C SER A 57 4.83 14.52 -14.09
N TYR A 58 5.72 14.30 -13.13
CA TYR A 58 5.58 13.21 -12.16
C TYR A 58 4.31 13.36 -11.34
N MET A 59 3.38 12.44 -11.58
CA MET A 59 2.21 12.21 -10.75
C MET A 59 2.48 11.00 -9.87
N ASN A 60 2.28 11.15 -8.57
CA ASN A 60 2.24 10.01 -7.67
C ASN A 60 0.95 9.23 -7.98
N VAL A 61 1.07 8.04 -8.59
CA VAL A 61 -0.09 7.20 -8.94
C VAL A 61 -0.63 6.61 -7.64
N ARG A 62 -1.71 7.19 -7.13
CA ARG A 62 -2.21 6.88 -5.79
C ARG A 62 -3.43 5.98 -5.83
N GLY A 63 -3.29 4.77 -5.31
CA GLY A 63 -4.44 3.92 -4.98
C GLY A 63 -5.30 4.48 -3.83
N ALA A 64 -4.70 5.30 -2.96
CA ALA A 64 -5.35 5.87 -1.77
C ALA A 64 -6.59 6.72 -2.09
N GLU A 65 -6.67 7.35 -3.27
CA GLU A 65 -7.88 8.09 -3.68
C GLU A 65 -9.08 7.16 -3.85
N SER A 66 -8.83 5.93 -4.30
CA SER A 66 -9.87 4.92 -4.55
C SER A 66 -10.22 4.13 -3.27
N PHE A 67 -9.22 3.78 -2.48
CA PHE A 67 -9.35 3.18 -1.15
C PHE A 67 -8.13 3.53 -0.31
N GLY A 68 -8.29 4.49 0.59
CA GLY A 68 -7.22 5.03 1.42
C GLY A 68 -7.67 5.28 2.84
N LEU A 69 -6.76 5.83 3.65
CA LEU A 69 -7.03 6.15 5.05
C LEU A 69 -8.30 7.01 5.21
N GLU A 70 -8.51 7.94 4.29
CA GLU A 70 -9.54 8.98 4.37
C GLU A 70 -10.94 8.48 4.00
N ASN A 71 -11.06 7.40 3.22
CA ASN A 71 -12.35 6.92 2.71
C ASN A 71 -12.59 5.41 2.91
N GLY A 72 -11.58 4.66 3.36
CA GLY A 72 -11.65 3.22 3.52
C GLY A 72 -12.66 2.81 4.58
N ALA A 73 -12.70 3.53 5.70
CA ALA A 73 -13.65 3.26 6.78
C ALA A 73 -15.11 3.33 6.29
N ALA A 74 -15.47 4.39 5.55
CA ALA A 74 -16.82 4.55 5.00
C ALA A 74 -17.21 3.40 4.06
N GLN A 75 -16.27 2.94 3.21
CA GLN A 75 -16.50 1.81 2.30
C GLN A 75 -16.67 0.48 3.07
N LEU A 76 -15.93 0.29 4.17
CA LEU A 76 -16.04 -0.92 5.00
C LEU A 76 -17.33 -0.94 5.83
N SER A 77 -17.79 0.22 6.32
CA SER A 77 -19.01 0.34 7.12
C SER A 77 -20.29 -0.03 6.36
N GLU A 78 -20.24 -0.20 5.04
CA GLU A 78 -21.36 -0.74 4.25
C GLU A 78 -21.62 -2.23 4.54
N PHE A 79 -20.62 -2.95 5.06
CA PHE A 79 -20.67 -4.40 5.29
C PHE A 79 -20.36 -4.80 6.72
N PHE A 80 -19.50 -4.03 7.41
CA PHE A 80 -19.09 -4.29 8.79
C PHE A 80 -19.74 -3.28 9.73
N SER A 81 -20.35 -3.78 10.81
CA SER A 81 -21.03 -2.94 11.80
C SER A 81 -20.06 -2.14 12.68
N GLU A 82 -18.83 -2.64 12.84
CA GLU A 82 -17.78 -2.01 13.63
C GLU A 82 -16.53 -1.89 12.77
N VAL A 83 -16.03 -0.66 12.64
CA VAL A 83 -14.81 -0.33 11.89
C VAL A 83 -13.98 0.60 12.75
N GLU A 84 -12.87 0.09 13.25
CA GLU A 84 -11.91 0.86 14.04
C GLU A 84 -10.71 1.26 13.19
N TYR A 85 -10.26 2.50 13.37
CA TYR A 85 -9.00 2.96 12.81
C TYR A 85 -7.90 2.90 13.88
N LEU A 86 -6.87 2.10 13.61
CA LEU A 86 -5.67 2.02 14.42
C LEU A 86 -4.56 2.83 13.74
N PRO A 87 -4.18 4.01 14.27
CA PRO A 87 -3.11 4.80 13.68
C PRO A 87 -1.78 4.08 13.80
N PHE A 88 -1.06 4.00 12.69
CA PHE A 88 0.31 3.52 12.65
C PHE A 88 1.23 4.69 12.28
N ASP A 89 1.90 5.25 13.28
CA ASP A 89 2.90 6.30 13.06
C ASP A 89 4.16 5.68 12.47
N SER A 90 4.43 5.97 11.20
CA SER A 90 5.56 5.44 10.46
C SER A 90 6.26 6.55 9.72
N ASN A 91 7.56 6.67 9.96
CA ASN A 91 8.45 7.59 9.26
C ASN A 91 9.59 6.80 8.65
N ILE A 92 9.93 7.10 7.40
CA ILE A 92 11.07 6.50 6.70
C ILE A 92 12.14 7.56 6.53
N LEU A 93 13.21 7.47 7.32
CA LEU A 93 14.39 8.31 7.14
C LEU A 93 15.37 7.62 6.18
N VAL A 94 15.63 8.26 5.04
CA VAL A 94 16.57 7.75 4.03
C VAL A 94 17.68 8.77 3.82
N THR A 95 18.90 8.38 4.15
CA THR A 95 20.12 9.19 3.94
C THR A 95 20.94 8.74 2.74
N GLU A 96 20.77 7.48 2.32
CA GLU A 96 21.52 6.87 1.22
C GLU A 96 20.75 6.97 -0.10
N VAL A 97 21.43 7.42 -1.16
CA VAL A 97 20.83 7.63 -2.48
C VAL A 97 20.30 6.32 -3.07
N GLU A 98 20.99 5.21 -2.83
CA GLU A 98 20.62 3.90 -3.36
C GLU A 98 19.27 3.42 -2.80
N ARG A 99 19.02 3.68 -1.51
CA ARG A 99 17.74 3.33 -0.87
C ARG A 99 16.61 4.23 -1.37
N LEU A 100 16.90 5.50 -1.61
CA LEU A 100 15.95 6.45 -2.17
C LEU A 100 15.50 6.01 -3.57
N LEU A 101 16.47 5.63 -4.42
CA LEU A 101 16.19 5.11 -5.76
C LEU A 101 15.35 3.84 -5.70
N HIS A 102 15.67 2.91 -4.78
CA HIS A 102 14.91 1.67 -4.64
C HIS A 102 13.43 1.92 -4.26
N ILE A 103 13.16 2.85 -3.34
CA ILE A 103 11.79 3.23 -2.99
C ILE A 103 11.08 3.80 -4.22
N LEU A 104 11.73 4.71 -4.96
CA LEU A 104 11.13 5.30 -6.16
C LEU A 104 10.77 4.24 -7.21
N TYR A 105 11.61 3.23 -7.41
CA TYR A 105 11.33 2.13 -8.33
C TYR A 105 10.17 1.24 -7.87
N CYS A 106 10.11 0.91 -6.58
CA CYS A 106 9.01 0.14 -6.02
C CYS A 106 7.67 0.87 -6.14
N GLU A 107 7.65 2.19 -5.92
CA GLU A 107 6.44 3.01 -5.98
C GLU A 107 5.88 3.18 -7.40
N LYS A 108 6.77 3.36 -8.40
CA LYS A 108 6.35 3.55 -9.80
C LYS A 108 5.67 2.31 -10.39
N GLY A 109 5.90 1.11 -9.84
CA GLY A 109 5.59 -0.13 -10.54
C GLY A 109 6.40 -0.22 -11.85
N ASN A 110 6.23 -1.29 -12.62
CA ASN A 110 7.05 -1.58 -13.82
C ASN A 110 6.71 -0.66 -15.04
N ASP A 111 6.73 0.66 -14.85
CA ASP A 111 6.51 1.66 -15.89
C ASP A 111 7.79 1.81 -16.74
N SER A 112 7.71 1.31 -17.98
CA SER A 112 8.82 1.25 -18.94
C SER A 112 9.29 2.61 -19.49
N SER A 113 8.67 3.72 -19.08
CA SER A 113 8.95 5.06 -19.62
C SER A 113 10.23 5.72 -19.08
N TYR A 114 10.81 5.18 -17.99
CA TYR A 114 12.11 5.61 -17.49
C TYR A 114 13.12 4.51 -17.83
N GLY A 115 14.10 4.86 -18.67
CA GLY A 115 15.02 3.90 -19.29
C GLY A 115 15.67 2.94 -18.32
N HIS A 116 16.08 1.77 -18.85
CA HIS A 116 16.89 0.79 -18.12
C HIS A 116 18.10 1.49 -17.45
N PHE A 117 18.04 1.60 -16.13
CA PHE A 117 19.25 1.80 -15.33
C PHE A 117 19.88 0.43 -15.17
N ASP A 118 20.96 0.17 -15.90
CA ASP A 118 21.83 -0.98 -15.62
C ASP A 118 22.18 -0.92 -14.13
N SER A 119 21.64 -1.86 -13.37
CA SER A 119 21.78 -1.93 -11.92
C SER A 119 22.57 -3.19 -11.58
N PRO A 120 23.93 -3.13 -11.61
CA PRO A 120 24.81 -4.29 -11.35
C PRO A 120 24.55 -5.02 -10.02
N TRP A 121 23.82 -4.41 -9.09
CA TRP A 121 23.53 -4.88 -7.74
C TRP A 121 22.19 -5.61 -7.57
N LEU A 122 21.29 -5.55 -8.56
CA LEU A 122 19.99 -6.26 -8.52
C LEU A 122 20.13 -7.80 -8.66
N ASN A 123 21.33 -8.28 -8.97
CA ASN A 123 21.62 -9.70 -9.20
C ASN A 123 22.07 -10.47 -7.95
N ARG A 124 21.75 -9.98 -6.75
CA ARG A 124 22.00 -10.73 -5.50
C ARG A 124 20.68 -11.18 -4.91
N SER A 125 20.45 -12.49 -4.97
CA SER A 125 19.31 -13.19 -4.38
C SER A 125 19.02 -12.71 -2.96
N VAL A 126 17.85 -12.09 -2.77
CA VAL A 126 17.34 -11.68 -1.47
C VAL A 126 16.48 -12.82 -0.93
N ARG A 127 16.93 -13.48 0.15
CA ARG A 127 16.07 -14.34 0.98
C ARG A 127 15.44 -13.45 2.05
N ILE A 128 14.15 -13.16 1.90
CA ILE A 128 13.36 -12.55 2.97
C ILE A 128 12.91 -13.68 3.90
N THR A 129 13.34 -13.66 5.16
CA THR A 129 12.85 -14.54 6.22
C THR A 129 12.29 -13.65 7.31
N TRP A 130 10.99 -13.76 7.58
CA TRP A 130 10.32 -13.02 8.66
C TRP A 130 10.34 -13.84 9.95
N VAL A 131 10.99 -13.33 10.99
CA VAL A 131 10.99 -13.77 12.41
C VAL A 131 11.29 -12.48 13.19
N SER A 132 10.60 -12.04 14.24
CA SER A 132 9.59 -12.61 15.15
C SER A 132 8.89 -11.49 15.93
N LEU A 133 7.77 -11.84 16.57
CA LEU A 133 7.18 -11.18 17.74
C LEU A 133 8.24 -10.95 18.86
N PRO A 134 8.02 -9.94 19.71
CA PRO A 134 7.33 -10.19 20.98
C PRO A 134 6.00 -9.46 21.13
#